data_AF-A0A0J7I105-F1
#
_entry.id   AF-A0A0J7I105-F1
#
_cell.length_a   1.000
_cell.length_b   1.000
_cell.length_c   1.000
_cell.angle_alpha   90.00
_cell.angle_beta   90.00
_cell.angle_gamma   90.00
#
_symmetry.space_group_name_H-M   'P 1'
#
loop_
_entity.id
_entity.type
_entity.pdbx_description
1 polymer ?
#
loop_
_entity_poly.entity_id
_entity_poly.type
_entity_poly.pdbx_seq_one_letter_code
_entity_poly.pdbx_strand_id
1 'polypeptide(L)'
;MKAIVLILLTITIQSCNGQENKKTEHTNKTKTQEKKILKTSSDNTSSINFFDDKYKNNGYYIPDNLNGEIYPMYSYMDEDIGAFSVNYIGKTQEEQDFWSVYNHNGFFKDKKIENISSNLIQGSLKSRVKNYYIIADYLEKKIHSEF
;
A
#
# COMPACT_ATOMS: atom_id res chain seq x y z
N MET A 1 -23.39 -20.36 -57.34
CA MET A 1 -23.86 -18.96 -57.27
C MET A 1 -23.11 -18.27 -56.13
N LYS A 2 -22.46 -17.16 -56.45
CA LYS A 2 -21.60 -16.35 -55.57
C LYS A 2 -22.44 -15.23 -54.94
N ALA A 3 -22.28 -14.94 -53.66
CA ALA A 3 -22.48 -13.62 -53.04
C ALA A 3 -21.97 -13.73 -51.59
N ILE A 4 -20.68 -13.46 -51.35
CA ILE A 4 -20.11 -12.14 -51.02
C ILE A 4 -20.39 -11.79 -49.55
N VAL A 5 -19.39 -12.11 -48.73
CA VAL A 5 -19.13 -11.52 -47.42
C VAL A 5 -18.86 -10.03 -47.62
N LEU A 6 -19.65 -9.16 -46.98
CA LEU A 6 -19.37 -7.73 -46.91
C LEU A 6 -19.41 -7.26 -45.46
N ILE A 7 -18.19 -7.06 -44.97
CA ILE A 7 -17.80 -6.39 -43.73
C ILE A 7 -18.34 -4.96 -43.75
N LEU A 8 -18.96 -4.51 -42.65
CA LEU A 8 -19.10 -3.07 -42.37
C LEU A 8 -19.09 -2.84 -40.85
N LEU A 9 -17.86 -2.79 -40.33
CA LEU A 9 -17.47 -2.01 -39.16
C LEU A 9 -17.96 -0.56 -39.35
N THR A 10 -18.82 -0.07 -38.49
CA THR A 10 -19.12 1.37 -38.40
C THR A 10 -18.61 1.89 -37.06
N ILE A 11 -17.34 2.27 -37.06
CA ILE A 11 -16.71 3.08 -36.03
C ILE A 11 -17.08 4.53 -36.36
N THR A 12 -17.94 5.16 -35.55
CA THR A 12 -18.14 6.62 -35.62
C THR A 12 -17.09 7.29 -34.74
N ILE A 13 -15.98 7.67 -35.37
CA ILE A 13 -14.98 8.56 -34.79
C ILE A 13 -15.55 9.98 -34.92
N GLN A 14 -16.15 10.53 -33.86
CA GLN A 14 -16.34 11.98 -33.76
C GLN A 14 -15.03 12.59 -33.26
N SER A 15 -14.10 12.77 -34.20
CA SER A 15 -12.96 13.67 -34.04
C SER A 15 -13.45 15.10 -34.29
N CYS A 16 -13.49 15.91 -33.22
CA CYS A 16 -13.55 17.36 -33.33
C CYS A 16 -12.23 17.86 -33.93
N ASN A 17 -12.26 18.30 -35.17
CA ASN A 17 -11.24 19.20 -35.72
C ASN A 17 -11.80 20.63 -35.70
N GLY A 18 -11.21 21.47 -34.85
CA GLY A 18 -11.31 22.92 -34.88
C GLY A 18 -9.91 23.51 -34.72
N GLN A 19 -9.34 23.90 -35.86
CA GLN A 19 -8.14 24.72 -36.12
C GLN A 19 -8.04 25.95 -35.17
N GLU A 20 -6.91 26.59 -34.86
CA GLU A 20 -5.67 26.78 -35.62
C GLU A 20 -4.53 27.37 -34.74
N ASN A 21 -3.31 26.88 -34.98
CA ASN A 21 -1.99 27.53 -34.97
C ASN A 21 -1.75 28.88 -34.26
N LYS A 22 -0.81 28.87 -33.28
CA LYS A 22 0.34 29.80 -33.26
C LYS A 22 1.63 29.07 -32.82
N LYS A 23 2.67 29.18 -33.65
CA LYS A 23 4.10 28.84 -33.39
C LYS A 23 4.59 29.63 -32.16
N THR A 24 5.63 29.34 -31.38
CA THR A 24 6.87 28.51 -31.36
C THR A 24 7.19 28.47 -29.84
N GLU A 25 7.83 27.48 -29.22
CA GLU A 25 9.29 27.27 -29.19
C GLU A 25 9.55 26.21 -28.11
N HIS A 26 10.38 25.21 -28.41
CA HIS A 26 10.77 24.18 -27.44
C HIS A 26 11.67 24.80 -26.37
N THR A 27 11.30 24.66 -25.10
CA THR A 27 12.27 24.61 -24.01
C THR A 27 11.83 23.55 -23.02
N ASN A 28 12.61 22.48 -22.94
CA ASN A 28 12.42 21.39 -21.99
C ASN A 28 12.46 21.93 -20.56
N LYS A 29 11.35 21.80 -19.83
CA LYS A 29 11.35 21.79 -18.36
C LYS A 29 10.47 20.63 -17.90
N THR A 30 11.14 19.57 -17.49
CA THR A 30 10.59 18.46 -16.70
C THR A 30 9.82 19.05 -15.53
N LYS A 31 8.49 19.02 -15.59
CA LYS A 31 7.66 19.31 -14.43
C LYS A 31 7.68 18.08 -13.53
N THR A 32 8.63 18.06 -12.61
CA THR A 32 8.53 17.29 -11.37
C THR A 32 7.17 17.59 -10.76
N GLN A 33 6.30 16.58 -10.68
CA GLN A 33 5.07 16.69 -9.91
C GLN A 33 5.47 16.87 -8.44
N GLU A 34 5.37 18.10 -7.95
CA GLU A 34 5.53 18.40 -6.55
C GLU A 34 4.45 17.62 -5.77
N LYS A 35 4.91 16.64 -5.00
CA LYS A 35 4.13 15.99 -3.96
C LYS A 35 3.64 17.09 -3.03
N LYS A 36 2.35 17.40 -3.09
CA LYS A 36 1.68 18.32 -2.17
C LYS A 36 1.72 17.70 -0.77
N ILE A 37 2.82 17.92 -0.06
CA ILE A 37 2.91 17.63 1.37
C ILE A 37 1.97 18.62 2.03
N LEU A 38 0.86 18.11 2.55
CA LEU A 38 0.00 18.82 3.47
C LEU A 38 0.86 19.17 4.69
N LYS A 39 1.35 20.41 4.76
CA LYS A 39 1.99 20.95 5.95
C LYS A 39 0.89 21.24 6.96
N THR A 40 0.53 20.26 7.76
CA THR A 40 -0.06 20.51 9.06
C THR A 40 1.00 21.14 9.97
N SER A 41 0.53 22.08 10.77
CA SER A 41 1.24 23.04 11.61
C SER A 41 2.34 22.43 12.48
N SER A 42 3.39 23.22 12.71
CA SER A 42 4.53 22.87 13.54
C SER A 42 4.15 22.79 15.01
N ASP A 43 4.16 21.58 15.56
CA ASP A 43 4.53 21.34 16.94
C ASP A 43 5.77 20.43 16.91
N ASN A 44 6.61 20.47 17.94
CA ASN A 44 7.91 19.80 18.02
C ASN A 44 7.81 18.26 18.09
N THR A 45 7.00 17.62 17.25
CA THR A 45 7.06 16.18 17.03
C THR A 45 8.21 15.92 16.06
N SER A 46 9.32 15.39 16.57
CA SER A 46 10.36 14.82 15.71
C SER A 46 9.67 13.88 14.72
N SER A 47 9.88 14.07 13.41
CA SER A 47 9.21 13.25 12.39
C SER A 47 9.38 11.77 12.71
N ILE A 48 8.28 11.05 12.94
CA ILE A 48 8.31 9.64 13.28
C ILE A 48 8.79 8.85 12.07
N ASN A 49 9.93 8.17 12.20
CA ASN A 49 10.32 7.14 11.25
C ASN A 49 9.68 5.82 11.63
N PHE A 50 8.52 5.52 11.04
CA PHE A 50 7.79 4.28 11.33
C PHE A 50 8.65 3.02 11.17
N PHE A 51 9.70 3.06 10.35
CA PHE A 51 10.61 1.93 10.08
C PHE A 51 11.76 1.77 11.07
N ASP A 52 11.88 2.57 12.12
CA ASP A 52 12.91 2.35 13.14
C ASP A 52 12.70 1.02 13.88
N ASP A 53 13.77 0.34 14.25
CA ASP A 53 13.69 -0.96 14.93
C ASP A 53 13.15 -0.85 16.37
N LYS A 54 13.31 0.30 17.02
CA LYS A 54 12.77 0.56 18.37
C LYS A 54 11.24 0.40 18.45
N TYR A 55 10.53 0.62 17.34
CA TYR A 55 9.08 0.50 17.25
C TYR A 55 8.60 -0.92 16.95
N LYS A 56 9.51 -1.89 16.77
CA LYS A 56 9.20 -3.28 16.43
C LYS A 56 9.40 -4.24 17.59
N ASN A 57 9.49 -3.72 18.82
CA ASN A 57 9.74 -4.46 20.05
C ASN A 57 8.66 -5.53 20.33
N ASN A 58 7.40 -5.25 20.01
CA ASN A 58 6.29 -6.22 20.12
C ASN A 58 6.27 -7.24 18.97
N GLY A 59 7.15 -7.08 17.98
CA GLY A 59 7.28 -7.98 16.85
C GLY A 59 6.23 -7.80 15.76
N TYR A 60 6.38 -8.60 14.70
CA TYR A 60 5.41 -8.73 13.63
C TYR A 60 4.40 -9.80 13.98
N TYR A 61 3.15 -9.58 13.59
CA TYR A 61 2.06 -10.53 13.75
C TYR A 61 1.11 -10.48 12.55
N ILE A 62 0.22 -11.47 12.47
CA ILE A 62 -0.85 -11.52 11.48
C ILE A 62 -2.15 -11.40 12.29
N PRO A 63 -3.00 -10.38 12.03
CA PRO A 63 -4.22 -10.18 12.79
C PRO A 63 -5.20 -11.32 12.53
N ASP A 64 -5.92 -11.73 13.57
CA ASP A 64 -6.98 -12.72 13.48
C ASP A 64 -8.22 -12.07 12.85
N ASN A 65 -8.25 -12.02 11.51
CA ASN A 65 -9.37 -11.46 10.76
C ASN A 65 -10.28 -12.58 10.26
N LEU A 66 -11.50 -12.63 10.81
CA LEU A 66 -12.56 -13.58 10.43
C LEU A 66 -12.97 -13.46 8.96
N ASN A 67 -12.66 -12.35 8.29
CA ASN A 67 -13.00 -12.12 6.88
C ASN A 67 -11.95 -12.67 5.89
N GLY A 68 -10.86 -13.30 6.37
CA GLY A 68 -9.87 -13.99 5.53
C GLY A 68 -8.81 -13.09 4.88
N GLU A 69 -8.97 -11.78 4.94
CA GLU A 69 -7.93 -10.81 4.55
C GLU A 69 -6.94 -10.65 5.71
N ILE A 70 -5.92 -11.49 5.69
CA ILE A 70 -4.84 -11.49 6.68
C ILE A 70 -3.54 -11.04 6.03
N TYR A 71 -2.84 -10.12 6.69
CA TYR A 71 -1.57 -9.60 6.24
C TYR A 71 -0.65 -9.31 7.42
N PRO A 72 0.68 -9.36 7.24
CA PRO A 72 1.60 -9.02 8.30
C PRO A 72 1.49 -7.56 8.69
N MET A 73 1.61 -7.31 9.98
CA MET A 73 1.74 -5.96 10.53
C MET A 73 2.60 -5.96 11.79
N TYR A 74 2.98 -4.77 12.23
CA TYR A 74 3.37 -4.54 13.62
C TYR A 74 2.65 -3.29 14.12
N SER A 75 2.56 -3.16 15.43
CA SER A 75 1.98 -2.00 16.08
C SER A 75 2.87 -1.53 17.21
N TYR A 76 2.81 -0.23 17.46
CA TYR A 76 3.53 0.44 18.52
C TYR A 76 2.59 1.43 19.20
N MET A 77 2.69 1.50 20.52
CA MET A 77 1.96 2.46 21.33
C MET A 77 2.87 2.94 22.44
N ASP A 78 2.90 4.24 22.62
CA ASP A 78 3.68 4.92 23.64
C ASP A 78 2.95 6.19 24.07
N GLU A 79 3.02 6.52 25.35
CA GLU A 79 2.29 7.65 25.92
C GLU A 79 2.76 9.01 25.36
N ASP A 80 3.98 9.11 24.86
CA ASP A 80 4.53 10.35 24.31
C ASP A 80 4.27 10.51 22.81
N ILE A 81 4.21 9.40 22.07
CA ILE A 81 4.09 9.40 20.61
C ILE A 81 2.65 9.17 20.13
N GLY A 82 1.84 8.43 20.90
CA GLY A 82 0.54 7.93 20.49
C GLY A 82 0.60 6.47 20.04
N ALA A 83 -0.28 6.08 19.13
CA ALA A 83 -0.37 4.70 18.63
C ALA A 83 -0.28 4.66 17.11
N PHE A 84 0.43 3.68 16.57
CA PHE A 84 0.36 3.38 15.14
C PHE A 84 0.48 1.90 14.84
N SER A 85 0.02 1.54 13.65
CA SER A 85 0.31 0.27 13.01
C SER A 85 1.01 0.47 11.67
N VAL A 86 1.80 -0.51 11.26
CA VAL A 86 2.37 -0.59 9.92
C VAL A 86 1.94 -1.90 9.29
N ASN A 87 1.12 -1.78 8.26
CA ASN A 87 0.44 -2.86 7.57
C ASN A 87 1.13 -3.14 6.24
N TYR A 88 1.36 -4.41 5.93
CA TYR A 88 1.99 -4.85 4.68
C TYR A 88 0.98 -5.55 3.80
N ILE A 89 0.33 -4.79 2.90
CA ILE A 89 -0.72 -5.30 2.02
C ILE A 89 -0.13 -5.70 0.67
N GLY A 90 -0.31 -6.97 0.27
CA GLY A 90 0.19 -7.47 -1.01
C GLY A 90 -0.35 -6.64 -2.20
N LYS A 91 0.52 -6.25 -3.14
CA LYS A 91 0.13 -5.48 -4.33
C LYS A 91 -0.67 -6.29 -5.34
N THR A 92 -0.56 -7.62 -5.27
CA THR A 92 -1.21 -8.58 -6.16
C THR A 92 -2.01 -9.58 -5.34
N GLN A 93 -2.98 -10.24 -5.98
CA GLN A 93 -3.75 -11.31 -5.35
C GLN A 93 -2.83 -12.43 -4.84
N GLU A 94 -1.81 -12.82 -5.63
CA GLU A 94 -0.85 -13.85 -5.23
C GLU A 94 -0.13 -13.52 -3.91
N GLU A 95 0.25 -12.27 -3.69
CA GLU A 95 0.95 -11.85 -2.47
C GLU A 95 0.00 -11.68 -1.28
N GLN A 96 -1.26 -11.37 -1.53
CA GLN A 96 -2.30 -11.39 -0.48
C GLN A 96 -2.62 -12.84 -0.10
N ASP A 97 -2.82 -13.72 -1.08
CA ASP A 97 -3.09 -15.15 -0.90
C ASP A 97 -1.92 -15.88 -0.25
N PHE A 98 -0.68 -15.41 -0.42
CA PHE A 98 0.49 -15.98 0.26
C PHE A 98 0.31 -16.00 1.77
N TRP A 99 -0.36 -15.00 2.34
CA TRP A 99 -0.62 -14.94 3.78
C TRP A 99 -1.89 -15.66 4.19
N SER A 100 -2.73 -16.14 3.27
CA SER A 100 -3.95 -16.87 3.61
C SER A 100 -3.66 -18.17 4.35
N VAL A 101 -4.41 -18.44 5.42
CA VAL A 101 -4.37 -19.72 6.17
C VAL A 101 -4.92 -20.88 5.33
N TYR A 102 -5.70 -20.57 4.29
CA TYR A 102 -6.26 -21.56 3.37
C TYR A 102 -5.33 -21.85 2.18
N ASN A 103 -4.23 -21.09 2.02
CA ASN A 103 -3.27 -21.34 0.95
C ASN A 103 -2.26 -22.40 1.39
N HIS A 104 -2.45 -23.63 0.92
CA HIS A 104 -1.56 -24.76 1.18
C HIS A 104 -0.14 -24.62 0.57
N ASN A 105 0.09 -23.60 -0.25
CA ASN A 105 1.40 -23.23 -0.80
C ASN A 105 1.93 -21.89 -0.25
N GLY A 106 1.21 -21.28 0.70
CA GLY A 106 1.54 -19.98 1.28
C GLY A 106 2.45 -20.04 2.51
N PHE A 107 2.52 -18.93 3.22
CA PHE A 107 3.28 -18.77 4.46
C PHE A 107 2.96 -19.85 5.49
N PHE A 108 1.67 -20.15 5.68
CA PHE A 108 1.18 -21.10 6.68
C PHE A 108 1.35 -22.57 6.30
N LYS A 109 1.90 -22.88 5.12
CA LYS A 109 2.20 -24.26 4.72
C LYS A 109 2.99 -24.99 5.83
N ASP A 110 2.44 -26.11 6.27
CA ASP A 110 2.98 -27.01 7.29
C ASP A 110 3.21 -26.35 8.67
N LYS A 111 2.53 -25.24 8.98
CA LYS A 111 2.67 -24.52 10.24
C LYS A 111 1.37 -24.49 11.03
N LYS A 112 1.49 -24.55 12.35
CA LYS A 112 0.39 -24.26 13.27
C LYS A 112 0.30 -22.77 13.51
N ILE A 113 -0.88 -22.19 13.29
CA ILE A 113 -1.12 -20.74 13.38
C ILE A 113 -0.77 -20.23 14.79
N GLU A 114 -1.09 -21.02 15.84
CA GLU A 114 -0.82 -20.64 17.23
C GLU A 114 0.67 -20.51 17.58
N ASN A 115 1.58 -21.04 16.74
CA ASN A 115 3.02 -21.14 17.05
C ASN A 115 3.90 -20.36 16.05
N ILE A 116 3.32 -19.43 15.30
CA ILE A 116 4.09 -18.58 14.40
C ILE A 116 4.87 -17.53 15.20
N SER A 117 6.19 -17.53 15.04
CA SER A 117 7.03 -16.50 15.64
C SER A 117 7.13 -15.24 14.78
N SER A 118 7.26 -14.09 15.43
CA SER A 118 7.52 -12.79 14.79
C SER A 118 8.72 -12.84 13.83
N ASN A 119 9.80 -13.54 14.20
CA ASN A 119 11.00 -13.65 13.35
C ASN A 119 10.72 -14.36 12.01
N LEU A 120 9.84 -15.36 11.99
CA LEU A 120 9.46 -16.05 10.75
C LEU A 120 8.63 -15.13 9.83
N ILE A 121 7.72 -14.36 10.41
CA ILE A 121 6.93 -13.36 9.68
C ILE A 121 7.87 -12.30 9.10
N GLN A 122 8.74 -11.73 9.93
CA GLN A 122 9.70 -10.71 9.51
C GLN A 122 10.64 -11.22 8.41
N GLY A 123 11.16 -12.44 8.53
CA GLY A 123 12.04 -13.04 7.52
C GLY A 123 11.35 -13.19 6.16
N SER A 124 10.11 -13.70 6.18
CA SER A 124 9.29 -13.87 4.97
C SER A 124 8.96 -12.52 4.33
N LEU A 125 8.60 -11.53 5.14
CA LEU A 125 8.30 -10.18 4.70
C LEU A 125 9.51 -9.48 4.08
N LYS A 126 10.68 -9.53 4.74
CA LYS A 126 11.93 -8.92 4.22
C LYS A 126 12.28 -9.44 2.82
N SER A 127 12.10 -10.73 2.57
CA SER A 127 12.39 -11.33 1.27
C SER A 127 11.45 -10.87 0.14
N ARG A 128 10.28 -10.31 0.49
CA ARG A 128 9.22 -9.95 -0.46
C ARG A 128 8.81 -8.47 -0.38
N VAL A 129 9.47 -7.64 0.43
CA VAL A 129 9.00 -6.28 0.81
C VAL A 129 8.61 -5.38 -0.38
N LYS A 130 9.29 -5.52 -1.52
CA LYS A 130 8.99 -4.78 -2.76
C LYS A 130 7.58 -5.06 -3.33
N ASN A 131 6.99 -6.20 -2.97
CA ASN A 131 5.69 -6.66 -3.43
C ASN A 131 4.52 -6.14 -2.59
N TYR A 132 4.77 -5.29 -1.58
CA TYR A 132 3.76 -4.79 -0.66
C TYR A 132 3.54 -3.29 -0.80
N TYR A 133 2.29 -2.85 -0.67
CA TYR A 133 1.97 -1.53 -0.17
C TYR A 133 2.23 -1.53 1.33
N ILE A 134 2.92 -0.49 1.81
CA ILE A 134 3.20 -0.31 3.24
C ILE A 134 2.38 0.89 3.70
N ILE A 135 1.42 0.63 4.58
CA ILE A 135 0.48 1.63 5.08
C ILE A 135 0.74 1.81 6.57
N ALA A 136 1.00 3.05 6.98
CA ALA A 136 1.11 3.41 8.39
C ALA A 136 -0.18 4.13 8.82
N ASP A 137 -0.93 3.52 9.73
CA ASP A 137 -2.09 4.15 10.35
C ASP A 137 -1.64 4.75 11.68
N TYR A 138 -1.69 6.07 11.81
CA TYR A 138 -1.18 6.78 12.98
C TYR A 138 -2.28 7.57 13.69
N LEU A 139 -2.43 7.29 14.97
CA LEU A 139 -3.21 8.07 15.91
C LEU A 139 -2.24 8.84 16.81
N GLU A 140 -2.09 10.12 16.51
CA GLU A 140 -1.30 11.04 17.32
C GLU A 140 -1.88 11.15 18.73
N LYS A 141 -0.99 11.31 19.72
CA LYS A 141 -1.41 11.62 21.09
C LYS A 141 -2.28 12.87 21.07
N LYS A 142 -3.56 12.71 21.37
CA LYS A 142 -4.45 13.85 21.57
C LYS A 142 -4.09 14.51 22.90
N ILE A 143 -3.28 15.57 22.86
CA ILE A 143 -3.23 16.50 23.99
C ILE A 143 -4.60 17.20 24.00
N HIS A 144 -5.32 17.11 25.12
CA HIS A 144 -6.65 17.68 25.42
C HIS A 144 -7.89 16.82 25.06
N SER A 145 -8.45 16.17 26.08
CA SER A 145 -9.85 16.41 26.45
C SER A 145 -9.97 16.38 27.98
N GLU A 146 -10.22 17.56 28.56
CA GLU A 146 -10.78 17.68 29.90
C GLU A 146 -12.09 16.87 29.92
N PHE A 147 -12.15 15.86 30.78
CA PHE A 147 -13.39 15.19 31.19
C PHE A 147 -13.67 15.57 32.64
#